data_AF-A0A8J5JSP1-F1
#
_entry.id   AF-A0A8J5JSP1-F1
#
_cell.length_a   1.000
_cell.length_b   1.000
_cell.length_c   1.000
_cell.angle_alpha   90.00
_cell.angle_beta   90.00
_cell.angle_gamma   90.00
#
_symmetry.space_group_name_H-M   'P 1'
#
loop_
_entity.id
_entity.type
_entity.pdbx_description
1 polymer ?
#
loop_
_entity_poly.entity_id
_entity_poly.type
_entity_poly.pdbx_seq_one_letter_code
_entity_poly.pdbx_strand_id
1 'polypeptide(L)'
;MRLISVFYQGKPLTPPELEVQLRHIRETSDALGPGPSLSVLTCDTRENWAQNRDWLKSLSVNNMRNLHHIDSSMLVFVLDDTTPENFNQHTPYDAMVSVMLAHYQYLLFKEMNGKWTGPTEVRYFPMPTLLHFDMDAKLVEAISSAKETSLSYTSEKFHKMKIAMDTHNCHMKQCQNGEGVDRHLFGLYVVALESGMDIPDLFMDPSYTKSGGGGNYVLSTSTVGYSPVFGGTSAMVPQGYGCFYSMVSDRMNFFLSGFKSSEEINVDAFKNALRASLCDMQNILLVPNSSL
;
A
#
# COMPACT_ATOMS: atom_id res chain seq x y z
N MET A 1 10.68 -19.27 19.50
CA MET A 1 9.52 -19.84 18.77
C MET A 1 8.84 -20.90 19.64
N ARG A 2 7.51 -20.93 19.60
CA ARG A 2 6.64 -21.88 20.32
C ARG A 2 5.48 -22.26 19.40
N LEU A 3 4.98 -23.49 19.51
CA LEU A 3 3.84 -23.97 18.74
C LEU A 3 2.59 -23.97 19.63
N ILE A 4 1.48 -23.46 19.11
CA ILE A 4 0.18 -23.47 19.79
C ILE A 4 -0.79 -24.31 18.94
N SER A 5 -1.41 -25.32 19.55
CA SER A 5 -2.59 -25.94 18.95
C SER A 5 -3.77 -25.01 19.17
N VAL A 6 -4.37 -24.51 18.08
CA VAL A 6 -5.54 -23.63 18.16
C VAL A 6 -6.86 -24.40 18.33
N PHE A 7 -6.79 -25.74 18.39
CA PHE A 7 -7.91 -26.61 18.71
C PHE A 7 -7.62 -27.48 19.94
N TYR A 8 -8.64 -27.68 20.76
CA TYR A 8 -8.65 -28.64 21.87
C TYR A 8 -9.96 -29.42 21.86
N GLN A 9 -9.88 -30.75 21.86
CA GLN A 9 -11.04 -31.65 21.79
C GLN A 9 -12.01 -31.32 20.61
N GLY A 10 -11.43 -30.99 19.45
CA GLY A 10 -12.20 -30.67 18.24
C GLY A 10 -12.87 -29.29 18.21
N LYS A 11 -12.64 -28.45 19.23
CA LYS A 11 -13.16 -27.08 19.30
C LYS A 11 -12.03 -26.06 19.23
N PRO A 12 -12.22 -24.91 18.56
CA PRO A 12 -11.23 -23.85 18.56
C PRO A 12 -11.08 -23.28 19.97
N LEU A 13 -9.87 -22.86 20.32
CA LEU A 13 -9.61 -22.13 21.56
C LEU A 13 -10.33 -20.78 21.55
N THR A 14 -10.86 -20.40 22.71
CA THR A 14 -11.45 -19.08 22.97
C THR A 14 -10.36 -18.02 23.19
N PRO A 15 -10.68 -16.71 23.07
CA PRO A 15 -9.71 -15.65 23.33
C PRO A 15 -9.01 -15.73 24.72
N PRO A 16 -9.72 -16.01 25.85
CA PRO A 16 -9.05 -16.19 27.14
C PRO A 16 -8.10 -17.40 27.19
N GLU A 17 -8.45 -18.50 26.53
CA GLU A 17 -7.57 -19.68 26.44
C GLU A 17 -6.31 -19.38 25.62
N LEU A 18 -6.45 -18.65 24.50
CA LEU A 18 -5.31 -18.15 23.73
C LEU A 18 -4.45 -17.17 24.54
N GLU A 19 -5.07 -16.28 25.32
CA GLU A 19 -4.36 -15.35 26.19
C GLU A 19 -3.48 -16.09 27.21
N VAL A 20 -3.98 -17.16 27.82
CA VAL A 20 -3.18 -18.01 28.72
C VAL A 20 -1.97 -18.59 28.00
N GLN A 21 -2.14 -19.11 26.76
CA GLN A 21 -1.03 -19.64 25.97
C GLN A 21 0.00 -18.55 25.64
N LEU A 22 -0.45 -17.39 25.17
CA LEU A 22 0.43 -16.28 24.79
C LEU A 22 1.17 -15.69 26.00
N ARG A 23 0.49 -15.54 27.13
CA ARG A 23 1.09 -15.07 28.39
C ARG A 23 2.18 -16.02 28.86
N HIS A 24 1.91 -17.34 28.85
CA HIS A 24 2.92 -18.34 29.19
C HIS A 24 4.14 -18.29 28.26
N ILE A 25 3.93 -18.11 26.95
CA ILE A 25 5.02 -17.96 25.98
C ILE A 25 5.86 -16.72 26.29
N ARG A 26 5.23 -15.60 26.59
CA ARG A 26 5.92 -14.36 26.97
C ARG A 26 6.74 -14.53 28.23
N GLU A 27 6.10 -14.93 29.33
CA GLU A 27 6.77 -15.10 30.64
C GLU A 27 7.95 -16.06 30.58
N THR A 28 7.80 -17.19 29.88
CA THR A 28 8.90 -18.16 29.72
C THR A 28 10.00 -17.65 28.79
N SER A 29 9.69 -16.80 27.80
CA SER A 29 10.70 -16.20 26.92
C SER A 29 11.47 -15.11 27.66
N ASP A 30 10.78 -14.26 28.44
CA ASP A 30 11.39 -13.21 29.27
C ASP A 30 12.36 -13.82 30.29
N ALA A 31 11.97 -14.93 30.92
CA ALA A 31 12.82 -15.64 31.88
C ALA A 31 14.06 -16.30 31.25
N LEU A 32 13.99 -16.73 29.99
CA LEU A 32 15.10 -17.37 29.28
C LEU A 32 16.04 -16.36 28.58
N GLY A 33 15.57 -15.12 28.37
CA GLY A 33 16.28 -14.11 27.60
C GLY A 33 16.25 -14.36 26.08
N PRO A 34 16.92 -13.50 25.29
CA PRO A 34 16.87 -13.57 23.84
C PRO A 34 17.48 -14.86 23.29
N GLY A 35 16.75 -15.53 22.40
CA GLY A 35 17.21 -16.71 21.67
C GLY A 35 18.16 -16.36 20.52
N PRO A 36 18.62 -17.36 19.75
CA PRO A 36 19.60 -17.18 18.67
C PRO A 36 19.06 -16.49 17.40
N SER A 37 17.84 -15.95 17.42
CA SER A 37 17.22 -15.21 16.29
C SER A 37 17.28 -15.92 14.93
N LEU A 38 17.07 -17.24 14.93
CA LEU A 38 17.09 -18.09 13.74
C LEU A 38 16.20 -17.57 12.58
N SER A 39 15.10 -16.89 12.89
CA SER A 39 14.20 -16.30 11.90
C SER A 39 14.86 -15.26 11.00
N VAL A 40 15.96 -14.61 11.43
CA VAL A 40 16.66 -13.61 10.61
C VAL A 40 17.20 -14.21 9.31
N LEU A 41 17.48 -15.52 9.29
CA LEU A 41 17.92 -16.20 8.06
C LEU A 41 16.89 -16.14 6.94
N THR A 42 15.60 -15.96 7.24
CA THR A 42 14.56 -15.83 6.22
C THR A 42 14.58 -14.48 5.50
N CYS A 43 15.35 -13.52 6.01
CA CYS A 43 15.55 -12.19 5.43
C CYS A 43 16.82 -12.08 4.56
N ASP A 44 17.62 -13.14 4.47
CA ASP A 44 18.81 -13.20 3.61
C ASP A 44 18.40 -13.39 2.13
N THR A 45 19.39 -13.32 1.23
CA THR A 45 19.25 -13.71 -0.17
C THR A 45 18.67 -15.12 -0.29
N ARG A 46 17.93 -15.38 -1.37
CA ARG A 46 17.23 -16.66 -1.57
C ARG A 46 18.22 -17.82 -1.64
N GLU A 47 19.38 -17.59 -2.24
CA GLU A 47 20.47 -18.54 -2.39
C GLU A 47 21.09 -18.89 -1.02
N ASN A 48 21.48 -17.88 -0.23
CA ASN A 48 22.03 -18.11 1.10
C ASN A 48 21.00 -18.78 2.01
N TRP A 49 19.76 -18.32 1.99
CA TRP A 49 18.69 -18.91 2.79
C TRP A 49 18.49 -20.38 2.42
N ALA A 50 18.45 -20.73 1.13
CA ALA A 50 18.30 -22.12 0.70
C ALA A 50 19.43 -23.01 1.25
N GLN A 51 20.69 -22.58 1.09
CA GLN A 51 21.85 -23.33 1.59
C GLN A 51 21.84 -23.46 3.13
N ASN A 52 21.60 -22.35 3.84
CA ASN A 52 21.52 -22.34 5.30
C ASN A 52 20.37 -23.18 5.83
N ARG A 53 19.23 -23.21 5.13
CA ARG A 53 18.07 -24.02 5.49
C ARG A 53 18.35 -25.52 5.35
N ASP A 54 19.02 -25.93 4.28
CA ASP A 54 19.39 -27.33 4.07
C ASP A 54 20.47 -27.78 5.05
N TRP A 55 21.44 -26.91 5.35
CA TRP A 55 22.38 -27.12 6.44
C TRP A 55 21.66 -27.27 7.79
N LEU A 56 20.71 -26.40 8.10
CA LEU A 56 19.96 -26.47 9.36
C LEU A 56 19.20 -27.81 9.52
N LYS A 57 18.63 -28.33 8.43
CA LYS A 57 17.98 -29.64 8.39
C LYS A 57 18.97 -30.79 8.59
N SER A 58 20.18 -30.71 8.01
CA SER A 58 21.17 -31.78 8.09
C SER A 58 21.77 -31.95 9.49
N LEU A 59 21.78 -30.88 10.31
CA LEU A 59 22.30 -30.91 11.67
C LEU A 59 21.52 -31.83 12.62
N SER A 60 20.18 -31.93 12.48
CA SER A 60 19.39 -32.87 13.28
C SER A 60 17.97 -33.11 12.74
N VAL A 61 17.44 -34.30 13.00
CA VAL A 61 16.03 -34.65 12.72
C VAL A 61 15.06 -33.71 13.45
N ASN A 62 15.42 -33.22 14.63
CA ASN A 62 14.61 -32.25 15.37
C ASN A 62 14.48 -30.91 14.63
N ASN A 63 15.56 -30.39 14.04
CA ASN A 63 15.50 -29.14 13.26
C ASN A 63 14.60 -29.29 12.04
N MET A 64 14.74 -30.40 11.31
CA MET A 64 13.89 -30.72 10.18
C MET A 64 12.40 -30.80 10.59
N ARG A 65 12.09 -31.47 11.71
CA ARG A 65 10.72 -31.54 12.25
C ARG A 65 10.19 -30.16 12.66
N ASN A 66 11.02 -29.34 13.31
CA ASN A 66 10.63 -28.00 13.74
C ASN A 66 10.36 -27.08 12.54
N LEU A 67 11.18 -27.14 11.49
CA LEU A 67 10.93 -26.42 10.24
C LEU A 67 9.63 -26.88 9.58
N HIS A 68 9.36 -28.19 9.56
CA HIS A 68 8.08 -28.70 9.06
C HIS A 68 6.90 -28.13 9.87
N HIS A 69 6.99 -28.07 11.20
CA HIS A 69 5.92 -27.48 12.01
C HIS A 69 5.69 -26.00 11.73
N ILE A 70 6.74 -25.24 11.38
CA ILE A 70 6.63 -23.84 10.96
C ILE A 70 5.99 -23.76 9.58
N ASP A 71 6.47 -24.53 8.60
CA ASP A 71 5.94 -24.54 7.24
C ASP A 71 4.47 -24.98 7.20
N SER A 72 4.07 -25.92 8.05
CA SER A 72 2.72 -26.46 8.12
C SER A 72 1.80 -25.70 9.09
N SER A 73 2.28 -24.63 9.74
CA SER A 73 1.45 -23.87 10.66
C SER A 73 0.41 -23.06 9.88
N MET A 74 -0.75 -22.82 10.50
CA MET A 74 -1.80 -22.00 9.89
C MET A 74 -1.34 -20.56 9.65
N LEU A 75 -0.56 -20.03 10.60
CA LEU A 75 0.10 -18.72 10.53
C LEU A 75 1.29 -18.69 11.49
N VAL A 76 2.12 -17.67 11.34
CA VAL A 76 3.15 -17.32 12.32
C VAL A 76 2.72 -16.04 13.02
N PHE A 77 2.60 -16.08 14.34
CA PHE A 77 2.26 -14.93 15.17
C PHE A 77 3.53 -14.39 15.84
N VAL A 78 3.84 -13.11 15.63
CA VAL A 78 5.03 -12.45 16.16
C VAL A 78 4.65 -11.54 17.32
N LEU A 79 5.25 -11.78 18.48
CA LEU A 79 5.19 -10.91 19.64
C LEU A 79 6.42 -10.01 19.61
N ASP A 80 6.22 -8.74 19.24
CA ASP A 80 7.29 -7.76 19.16
C ASP A 80 7.27 -6.87 20.43
N ASP A 81 8.45 -6.57 20.95
CA ASP A 81 8.61 -5.65 22.09
C ASP A 81 8.71 -4.19 21.61
N THR A 82 8.89 -3.98 20.31
CA THR A 82 8.92 -2.65 19.72
C THR A 82 7.50 -2.11 19.57
N THR A 83 7.32 -0.86 20.00
CA THR A 83 6.11 -0.09 19.71
C THR A 83 6.49 0.99 18.69
N PRO A 84 5.93 1.00 17.48
CA PRO A 84 6.21 2.07 16.54
C PRO A 84 5.75 3.40 17.13
N GLU A 85 6.66 4.38 17.18
CA GLU A 85 6.35 5.72 17.73
C GLU A 85 5.31 6.46 16.86
N ASN A 86 5.24 6.10 15.59
CA ASN A 86 4.31 6.64 14.62
C ASN A 86 4.11 5.65 13.45
N PHE A 87 3.05 5.88 12.67
CA PHE A 87 2.71 5.10 11.48
C PHE A 87 3.75 5.17 10.33
N ASN A 88 4.94 5.75 10.51
CA ASN A 88 5.97 5.84 9.46
C ASN A 88 7.17 4.91 9.70
N GLN A 89 7.18 4.14 10.79
CA GLN A 89 8.17 3.07 11.04
C GLN A 89 7.49 1.72 10.80
N HIS A 90 7.85 1.03 9.72
CA HIS A 90 7.17 -0.21 9.32
C HIS A 90 8.16 -1.34 9.02
N THR A 91 7.88 -2.51 9.58
CA THR A 91 8.36 -3.80 9.08
C THR A 91 7.23 -4.49 8.27
N PRO A 92 7.53 -5.40 7.32
CA PRO A 92 6.52 -6.12 6.55
C PRO A 92 5.50 -6.94 7.37
N TYR A 93 5.81 -7.24 8.64
CA TYR A 93 4.90 -7.97 9.55
C TYR A 93 3.75 -7.10 10.09
N ASP A 94 3.90 -5.77 10.12
CA ASP A 94 2.92 -4.83 10.68
C ASP A 94 1.63 -4.72 9.86
N ALA A 95 1.69 -5.06 8.57
CA ALA A 95 0.52 -5.11 7.70
C ALA A 95 -0.51 -6.14 8.20
N MET A 96 -0.07 -7.26 8.78
CA MET A 96 -0.97 -8.30 9.31
C MET A 96 -1.66 -7.87 10.60
N VAL A 97 -0.94 -7.19 11.50
CA VAL A 97 -1.51 -6.64 12.75
C VAL A 97 -2.52 -5.54 12.44
N SER A 98 -2.23 -4.69 11.45
CA SER A 98 -3.16 -3.64 10.99
C SER A 98 -4.45 -4.22 10.40
N VAL A 99 -4.38 -5.33 9.66
CA VAL A 99 -5.55 -6.07 9.17
C VAL A 99 -6.38 -6.61 10.34
N MET A 100 -5.74 -7.16 11.38
CA MET A 100 -6.45 -7.67 12.56
C MET A 100 -7.08 -6.55 13.39
N LEU A 101 -6.39 -5.41 13.58
CA LEU A 101 -6.94 -4.24 14.26
C LEU A 101 -8.08 -3.59 13.47
N ALA A 102 -7.97 -3.52 12.14
CA ALA A 102 -9.04 -3.03 11.28
C ALA A 102 -10.27 -3.94 11.32
N HIS A 103 -10.07 -5.27 11.41
CA HIS A 103 -11.17 -6.22 11.62
C HIS A 103 -11.85 -6.02 12.97
N TYR A 104 -11.06 -5.84 14.05
CA TYR A 104 -11.60 -5.56 15.38
C TYR A 104 -12.36 -4.23 15.45
N GLN A 105 -11.81 -3.16 14.85
CA GLN A 105 -12.50 -1.87 14.74
C GLN A 105 -13.80 -1.98 13.93
N TYR A 106 -13.81 -2.73 12.83
CA TYR A 106 -15.02 -3.03 12.07
C TYR A 106 -16.08 -3.74 12.93
N LEU A 107 -15.68 -4.72 13.75
CA LEU A 107 -16.59 -5.40 14.68
C LEU A 107 -17.17 -4.42 15.73
N LEU A 108 -16.35 -3.54 16.30
CA LEU A 108 -16.81 -2.49 17.22
C LEU A 108 -17.77 -1.48 16.54
N PHE A 109 -17.48 -1.04 15.31
CA PHE A 109 -18.38 -0.16 14.55
C PHE A 109 -19.71 -0.82 14.24
N LYS A 110 -19.70 -2.13 13.95
CA LYS A 110 -20.91 -2.94 13.74
C LYS A 110 -21.73 -3.07 15.02
N GLU A 111 -21.07 -3.21 16.17
CA GLU A 111 -21.71 -3.26 17.49
C GLU A 111 -22.32 -1.90 17.89
N MET A 112 -21.65 -0.79 17.55
CA MET A 112 -22.13 0.58 17.79
C MET A 112 -23.14 1.09 16.74
N ASN A 113 -23.47 0.27 15.73
CA ASN A 113 -24.36 0.62 14.63
C ASN A 113 -24.01 1.96 13.94
N GLY A 114 -22.72 2.30 13.90
CA GLY A 114 -22.20 3.54 13.30
C GLY A 114 -22.57 4.85 14.01
N LYS A 115 -23.01 4.83 15.27
CA LYS A 115 -23.38 6.05 16.02
C LYS A 115 -22.29 6.52 16.98
N TRP A 116 -21.91 7.78 16.88
CA TRP A 116 -21.01 8.45 17.83
C TRP A 116 -21.65 8.54 19.22
N THR A 117 -20.95 8.07 20.25
CA THR A 117 -21.41 8.04 21.65
C THR A 117 -20.63 9.01 22.56
N GLY A 118 -19.75 9.84 21.99
CA GLY A 118 -18.95 10.83 22.73
C GLY A 118 -19.62 12.21 22.87
N PRO A 119 -18.99 13.15 23.59
CA PRO A 119 -19.54 14.49 23.83
C PRO A 119 -19.69 15.28 22.52
N THR A 120 -20.81 15.97 22.36
CA THR A 120 -21.11 16.84 21.21
C THR A 120 -20.82 18.32 21.48
N GLU A 121 -20.20 18.64 22.62
CA GLU A 121 -19.94 20.01 23.02
C GLU A 121 -18.86 20.65 22.15
N VAL A 122 -19.25 21.71 21.44
CA VAL A 122 -18.35 22.57 20.66
C VAL A 122 -17.88 23.71 21.56
N ARG A 123 -16.56 23.83 21.75
CA ARG A 123 -15.94 24.94 22.50
C ARG A 123 -16.14 26.26 21.76
N TYR A 124 -16.29 27.36 22.49
CA TYR A 124 -16.38 28.70 21.90
C TYR A 124 -15.05 29.12 21.26
N PHE A 125 -15.12 29.68 20.04
CA PHE A 125 -14.00 30.28 19.32
C PHE A 125 -14.50 31.54 18.58
N PRO A 126 -13.64 32.54 18.32
CA PRO A 126 -14.07 33.77 17.66
C PRO A 126 -14.52 33.52 16.23
N MET A 127 -15.59 34.21 15.84
CA MET A 127 -16.10 34.16 14.45
C MET A 127 -15.12 34.86 13.50
N PRO A 128 -14.94 34.37 12.26
CA PRO A 128 -14.09 35.04 11.28
C PRO A 128 -14.59 36.46 10.96
N THR A 129 -13.65 37.41 10.85
CA THR A 129 -13.95 38.79 10.43
C THR A 129 -13.93 38.89 8.90
N LEU A 130 -14.96 39.52 8.33
CA LEU A 130 -15.01 39.82 6.90
C LEU A 130 -14.00 40.93 6.54
N LEU A 131 -13.15 40.67 5.56
CA LEU A 131 -12.26 41.70 4.99
C LEU A 131 -13.04 42.55 3.98
N HIS A 132 -12.99 43.87 4.13
CA HIS A 132 -13.64 44.81 3.22
C HIS A 132 -12.62 45.36 2.21
N PHE A 133 -12.95 45.27 0.93
CA PHE A 133 -12.13 45.78 -0.17
C PHE A 133 -12.93 46.83 -0.95
N ASP A 134 -12.39 48.03 -1.11
CA ASP A 134 -12.97 49.05 -1.97
C ASP A 134 -12.69 48.71 -3.44
N MET A 135 -13.74 48.61 -4.26
CA MET A 135 -13.63 48.21 -5.67
C MET A 135 -14.12 49.33 -6.59
N ASP A 136 -13.30 49.68 -7.59
CA ASP A 136 -13.67 50.59 -8.67
C ASP A 136 -14.26 49.83 -9.88
N ALA A 137 -14.83 50.57 -10.84
CA ALA A 137 -15.45 49.98 -12.03
C ALA A 137 -14.47 49.13 -12.85
N LYS A 138 -13.18 49.50 -12.87
CA LYS A 138 -12.12 48.79 -13.58
C LYS A 138 -11.86 47.41 -12.95
N LEU A 139 -11.79 47.32 -11.62
CA LEU A 139 -11.62 46.06 -10.91
C LEU A 139 -12.82 45.12 -11.08
N VAL A 140 -14.04 45.66 -11.09
CA VAL A 140 -15.26 44.88 -11.32
C VAL A 140 -15.26 44.24 -12.72
N GLU A 141 -14.86 44.98 -13.75
CA GLU A 141 -14.75 44.48 -15.11
C GLU A 141 -13.63 43.43 -15.24
N ALA A 142 -12.46 43.70 -14.65
CA ALA A 142 -11.35 42.75 -14.63
C ALA A 142 -11.70 41.43 -13.92
N ILE A 143 -12.48 41.47 -12.83
CA ILE A 143 -12.98 40.28 -12.15
C ILE A 143 -13.94 39.48 -13.04
N SER A 144 -14.79 40.16 -13.81
CA SER A 144 -15.74 39.51 -14.72
C SER A 144 -15.01 38.80 -15.86
N SER A 145 -14.03 39.46 -16.48
CA SER A 145 -13.18 38.85 -17.51
C SER A 145 -12.30 37.70 -16.97
N ALA A 146 -11.78 37.83 -15.74
CA ALA A 146 -11.04 36.76 -15.08
C ALA A 146 -11.92 35.54 -14.79
N LYS A 147 -13.19 35.74 -14.41
CA LYS A 147 -14.17 34.65 -14.22
C LYS A 147 -14.46 33.91 -15.53
N GLU A 148 -14.70 34.64 -16.62
CA GLU A 148 -14.94 34.04 -17.95
C GLU A 148 -13.72 33.24 -18.45
N THR A 149 -12.53 33.81 -18.31
CA THR A 149 -11.27 33.14 -18.68
C THR A 149 -11.05 31.87 -17.85
N SER A 150 -11.30 31.94 -16.54
CA SER A 150 -11.22 30.80 -15.62
C SER A 150 -12.20 29.69 -15.98
N LEU A 151 -13.45 30.03 -16.31
CA LEU A 151 -14.49 29.08 -16.71
C LEU A 151 -14.14 28.35 -18.02
N SER A 152 -13.69 29.08 -19.04
CA SER A 152 -13.25 28.50 -20.33
C SER A 152 -12.10 27.51 -20.14
N TYR A 153 -11.08 27.91 -19.38
CA TYR A 153 -9.91 27.06 -19.10
C TYR A 153 -10.26 25.82 -18.28
N THR A 154 -11.25 25.93 -17.37
CA THR A 154 -11.75 24.80 -16.58
C THR A 154 -12.51 23.79 -17.45
N SER A 155 -13.29 24.25 -18.43
CA SER A 155 -14.02 23.38 -19.37
C SER A 155 -13.07 22.53 -20.23
N GLU A 156 -12.00 23.13 -20.78
CA GLU A 156 -11.00 22.38 -21.55
C GLU A 156 -10.26 21.35 -20.69
N LYS A 157 -9.87 21.73 -19.47
CA LYS A 157 -9.23 20.82 -18.50
C LYS A 157 -10.13 19.64 -18.14
N PHE A 158 -11.41 19.91 -17.86
CA PHE A 158 -12.40 18.87 -17.58
C PHE A 158 -12.52 17.89 -18.77
N HIS A 159 -12.62 18.42 -19.99
CA HIS A 159 -12.73 17.59 -21.19
C HIS A 159 -11.50 16.68 -21.38
N LYS A 160 -10.28 17.22 -21.27
CA LYS A 160 -9.04 16.43 -21.36
C LYS A 160 -8.92 15.41 -20.24
N MET A 161 -9.29 15.77 -19.01
CA MET A 161 -9.33 14.86 -17.87
C MET A 161 -10.29 13.69 -18.14
N LYS A 162 -11.48 13.97 -18.69
CA LYS A 162 -12.46 12.94 -19.04
C LYS A 162 -11.93 11.96 -20.08
N ILE A 163 -11.30 12.45 -21.15
CA ILE A 163 -10.65 11.60 -22.18
C ILE A 163 -9.58 10.70 -21.55
N ALA A 164 -8.73 11.25 -20.66
CA ALA A 164 -7.69 10.47 -20.00
C ALA A 164 -8.26 9.36 -19.12
N MET A 165 -9.31 9.66 -18.33
CA MET A 165 -10.00 8.68 -17.49
C MET A 165 -10.65 7.58 -18.32
N ASP A 166 -11.34 7.93 -19.41
CA ASP A 166 -12.02 6.95 -20.25
C ASP A 166 -11.03 6.05 -20.99
N THR A 167 -9.90 6.60 -21.45
CA THR A 167 -8.81 5.84 -22.05
C THR A 167 -8.19 4.85 -21.04
N HIS A 168 -7.92 5.31 -19.82
CA HIS A 168 -7.39 4.44 -18.76
C HIS A 168 -8.37 3.31 -18.40
N ASN A 169 -9.67 3.61 -18.28
CA ASN A 169 -10.70 2.62 -18.01
C ASN A 169 -10.83 1.58 -19.13
N CYS A 170 -10.72 2.02 -20.39
CA CYS A 170 -10.70 1.12 -21.54
C CYS A 170 -9.50 0.15 -21.45
N HIS A 171 -8.29 0.68 -21.25
CA HIS A 171 -7.08 -0.13 -21.15
C HIS A 171 -7.14 -1.09 -19.95
N MET A 172 -7.62 -0.64 -18.79
CA MET A 172 -7.82 -1.49 -17.61
C MET A 172 -8.71 -2.69 -17.94
N LYS A 173 -9.83 -2.46 -18.64
CA LYS A 173 -10.77 -3.51 -19.05
C LYS A 173 -10.13 -4.49 -20.04
N GLN A 174 -9.38 -4.00 -21.02
CA GLN A 174 -8.63 -4.85 -21.95
C GLN A 174 -7.64 -5.75 -21.21
N CYS A 175 -6.84 -5.20 -20.29
CA CYS A 175 -5.91 -5.97 -19.48
C CYS A 175 -6.62 -7.01 -18.61
N GLN A 176 -7.76 -6.67 -18.00
CA GLN A 176 -8.59 -7.61 -17.22
C GLN A 176 -9.11 -8.77 -18.08
N ASN A 177 -9.38 -8.53 -19.35
CA ASN A 177 -9.83 -9.54 -20.32
C ASN A 177 -8.67 -10.35 -20.92
N GLY A 178 -7.43 -10.14 -20.47
CA GLY A 178 -6.25 -10.84 -21.02
C GLY A 178 -5.74 -10.27 -22.34
N GLU A 179 -6.19 -9.08 -22.74
CA GLU A 179 -5.74 -8.37 -23.94
C GLU A 179 -4.53 -7.45 -23.68
N GLY A 180 -3.96 -7.52 -22.48
CA GLY A 180 -2.73 -6.79 -22.11
C GLY A 180 -1.47 -7.42 -22.71
N VAL A 181 -0.46 -6.59 -22.97
CA VAL A 181 0.73 -7.00 -23.77
C VAL A 181 1.91 -7.49 -22.93
N ASP A 182 2.11 -6.99 -21.72
CA ASP A 182 3.33 -7.24 -20.93
C ASP A 182 3.58 -8.71 -20.63
N ARG A 183 2.54 -9.45 -20.22
CA ARG A 183 2.64 -10.90 -19.95
C ARG A 183 2.77 -11.72 -21.21
N HIS A 184 2.19 -11.26 -22.32
CA HIS A 184 2.37 -11.89 -23.62
C HIS A 184 3.83 -11.77 -24.07
N LEU A 185 4.43 -10.57 -24.00
CA LEU A 185 5.84 -10.36 -24.31
C LEU A 185 6.75 -11.18 -23.38
N PHE A 186 6.46 -11.22 -22.08
CA PHE A 186 7.20 -12.07 -21.15
C PHE A 186 7.10 -13.56 -21.51
N GLY A 187 5.93 -14.04 -21.96
CA GLY A 187 5.77 -15.40 -22.45
C GLY A 187 6.66 -15.70 -23.66
N LEU A 188 6.73 -14.78 -24.63
CA LEU A 188 7.62 -14.93 -25.79
C LEU A 188 9.10 -14.96 -25.39
N TYR A 189 9.49 -14.14 -24.42
CA TYR A 189 10.84 -14.15 -23.84
C TYR A 189 11.17 -15.51 -23.21
N VAL A 190 10.26 -16.06 -22.39
CA VAL A 190 10.44 -17.37 -21.75
C VAL A 190 10.53 -18.49 -22.78
N VAL A 191 9.67 -18.48 -23.82
CA VAL A 191 9.71 -19.50 -24.89
C VAL A 191 11.06 -19.48 -25.63
N ALA A 192 11.61 -18.30 -25.93
CA ALA A 192 12.92 -18.18 -26.57
C ALA A 192 14.02 -18.78 -25.67
N LEU A 193 14.01 -18.44 -24.36
CA LEU A 193 14.96 -19.01 -23.40
C LEU A 193 14.87 -20.54 -23.30
N GLU A 194 13.67 -21.08 -23.11
CA GLU A 194 13.46 -22.52 -22.91
C GLU A 194 13.78 -23.33 -24.18
N SER A 195 13.60 -22.72 -25.35
CA SER A 195 13.93 -23.34 -26.64
C SER A 195 15.43 -23.24 -26.98
N GLY A 196 16.25 -22.59 -26.14
CA GLY A 196 17.66 -22.33 -26.43
C GLY A 196 17.87 -21.44 -27.65
N MET A 197 16.88 -20.62 -27.99
CA MET A 197 16.98 -19.65 -29.07
C MET A 197 17.67 -18.38 -28.57
N ASP A 198 18.27 -17.64 -29.51
CA ASP A 198 18.71 -16.28 -29.22
C ASP A 198 17.50 -15.42 -28.80
N ILE A 199 17.68 -14.60 -27.78
CA ILE A 199 16.64 -13.71 -27.28
C ILE A 199 16.36 -12.64 -28.34
N PRO A 200 15.10 -12.43 -28.76
CA PRO A 200 14.78 -11.43 -29.78
C PRO A 200 15.25 -10.02 -29.41
N ASP A 201 15.79 -9.31 -30.41
CA ASP A 201 16.32 -7.94 -30.27
C ASP A 201 15.34 -6.96 -29.60
N LEU A 202 14.04 -7.19 -29.74
CA LEU A 202 12.99 -6.43 -29.06
C LEU A 202 13.22 -6.29 -27.55
N PHE A 203 13.70 -7.34 -26.88
CA PHE A 203 13.93 -7.34 -25.44
C PHE A 203 15.26 -6.68 -25.04
N MET A 204 16.16 -6.51 -26.02
CA MET A 204 17.45 -5.82 -25.85
C MET A 204 17.37 -4.34 -26.27
N ASP A 205 16.29 -3.94 -26.95
CA ASP A 205 16.07 -2.56 -27.34
C ASP A 205 15.99 -1.66 -26.09
N PRO A 206 16.73 -0.53 -26.04
CA PRO A 206 16.68 0.40 -24.92
C PRO A 206 15.26 0.87 -24.56
N SER A 207 14.36 0.91 -25.53
CA SER A 207 12.96 1.29 -25.37
C SER A 207 12.18 0.28 -24.52
N TYR A 208 12.51 -1.02 -24.57
CA TYR A 208 11.88 -2.04 -23.74
C TYR A 208 12.11 -1.72 -22.26
N THR A 209 13.39 -1.56 -21.87
CA THR A 209 13.78 -1.15 -20.51
C THR A 209 13.22 0.22 -20.14
N LYS A 210 13.33 1.22 -21.02
CA LYS A 210 12.86 2.59 -20.76
C LYS A 210 11.35 2.67 -20.56
N SER A 211 10.59 1.78 -21.19
CA SER A 211 9.13 1.66 -21.00
C SER A 211 8.74 0.95 -19.69
N GLY A 212 9.69 0.37 -18.97
CA GLY A 212 9.49 -0.37 -17.72
C GLY A 212 9.69 -1.89 -17.83
N GLY A 213 9.92 -2.41 -19.03
CA GLY A 213 10.19 -3.83 -19.28
C GLY A 213 11.37 -4.36 -18.47
N GLY A 214 11.34 -5.64 -18.13
CA GLY A 214 12.39 -6.26 -17.30
C GLY A 214 12.40 -5.82 -15.83
N GLY A 215 11.33 -5.18 -15.34
CA GLY A 215 11.25 -4.72 -13.96
C GLY A 215 11.83 -3.32 -13.74
N ASN A 216 11.67 -2.43 -14.71
CA ASN A 216 12.24 -1.07 -14.70
C ASN A 216 11.19 0.03 -14.50
N TYR A 217 10.01 -0.29 -13.97
CA TYR A 217 9.00 0.73 -13.67
C TYR A 217 9.46 1.64 -12.53
N VAL A 218 9.74 2.90 -12.85
CA VAL A 218 10.05 3.95 -11.86
C VAL A 218 8.85 4.30 -10.97
N LEU A 219 7.64 3.93 -11.38
CA LEU A 219 6.44 4.06 -10.57
C LEU A 219 5.69 2.73 -10.57
N SER A 220 5.81 1.99 -9.47
CA SER A 220 5.09 0.73 -9.25
C SER A 220 3.86 0.99 -8.41
N THR A 221 2.67 0.75 -8.96
CA THR A 221 1.40 1.09 -8.29
C THR A 221 0.44 -0.08 -8.23
N SER A 222 -0.46 -0.04 -7.24
CA SER A 222 -1.62 -0.93 -7.21
C SER A 222 -2.72 -0.36 -6.31
N THR A 223 -3.97 -0.66 -6.67
CA THR A 223 -5.08 -0.48 -5.74
C THR A 223 -5.19 -1.69 -4.81
N VAL A 224 -5.28 -1.43 -3.50
CA VAL A 224 -5.47 -2.45 -2.46
C VAL A 224 -6.96 -2.71 -2.20
N GLY A 225 -7.84 -2.03 -2.96
CA GLY A 225 -9.29 -2.20 -2.92
C GLY A 225 -10.01 -1.13 -2.11
N TYR A 226 -11.20 -1.51 -1.63
CA TYR A 226 -12.20 -0.56 -1.11
C TYR A 226 -12.49 -0.72 0.38
N SER A 227 -11.50 -1.22 1.13
CA SER A 227 -11.60 -1.44 2.57
C SER A 227 -10.60 -0.52 3.29
N PRO A 228 -10.75 -0.29 4.61
CA PRO A 228 -9.77 0.47 5.38
C PRO A 228 -8.42 -0.25 5.50
N VAL A 229 -8.32 -1.52 5.07
CA VAL A 229 -7.04 -2.22 4.94
C VAL A 229 -6.22 -1.56 3.84
N PHE A 230 -4.99 -1.19 4.17
CA PHE A 230 -4.04 -0.66 3.22
C PHE A 230 -2.65 -1.26 3.47
N GLY A 231 -1.80 -1.21 2.47
CA GLY A 231 -0.44 -1.73 2.51
C GLY A 231 0.24 -1.44 1.18
N GLY A 232 1.51 -1.82 1.06
CA GLY A 232 2.25 -1.67 -0.17
C GLY A 232 3.61 -2.35 -0.09
N THR A 233 4.35 -2.29 -1.19
CA THR A 233 5.71 -2.81 -1.29
C THR A 233 6.71 -1.67 -1.45
N SER A 234 8.00 -1.99 -1.39
CA SER A 234 9.05 -1.08 -1.83
C SER A 234 8.90 -0.71 -3.31
N ALA A 235 9.62 0.33 -3.73
CA ALA A 235 9.81 0.64 -5.15
C ALA A 235 10.46 -0.56 -5.87
N MET A 236 10.17 -0.68 -7.17
CA MET A 236 10.69 -1.76 -8.01
C MET A 236 12.18 -1.56 -8.34
N VAL A 237 12.59 -0.30 -8.49
CA VAL A 237 13.98 0.11 -8.78
C VAL A 237 14.46 1.13 -7.75
N PRO A 238 15.78 1.25 -7.51
CA PRO A 238 16.35 2.20 -6.55
C PRO A 238 15.87 3.65 -6.76
N GLN A 239 15.82 4.09 -8.02
CA GLN A 239 15.41 5.42 -8.46
C GLN A 239 13.91 5.55 -8.71
N GLY A 240 13.10 4.67 -8.11
CA GLY A 240 11.66 4.62 -8.30
C GLY A 240 10.85 4.86 -7.03
N TYR A 241 9.52 4.84 -7.21
CA TYR A 241 8.52 4.96 -6.16
C TYR A 241 7.60 3.73 -6.15
N GLY A 242 7.22 3.28 -4.96
CA GLY A 242 6.02 2.49 -4.76
C GLY A 242 4.86 3.40 -4.39
N CYS A 243 3.70 3.24 -5.02
CA CYS A 243 2.49 4.02 -4.72
C CYS A 243 1.26 3.12 -4.70
N PHE A 244 0.80 2.78 -3.50
CA PHE A 244 -0.34 1.89 -3.29
C PHE A 244 -1.46 2.64 -2.61
N TYR A 245 -2.71 2.32 -2.96
CA TYR A 245 -3.85 3.09 -2.45
C TYR A 245 -5.11 2.27 -2.23
N SER A 246 -5.86 2.63 -1.19
CA SER A 246 -7.22 2.15 -0.94
C SER A 246 -8.21 3.31 -0.93
N MET A 247 -9.44 3.04 -1.35
CA MET A 247 -10.50 4.04 -1.45
C MET A 247 -11.66 3.63 -0.56
N VAL A 248 -12.01 4.48 0.40
CA VAL A 248 -13.20 4.30 1.25
C VAL A 248 -14.11 5.51 1.10
N SER A 249 -15.30 5.47 1.71
CA SER A 249 -16.37 6.44 1.45
C SER A 249 -15.98 7.91 1.70
N ASP A 250 -15.08 8.17 2.63
CA ASP A 250 -14.73 9.52 3.11
C ASP A 250 -13.27 9.92 2.83
N ARG A 251 -12.43 9.00 2.34
CA ARG A 251 -11.00 9.26 2.09
C ARG A 251 -10.36 8.27 1.14
N MET A 252 -9.19 8.65 0.64
CA MET A 252 -8.24 7.76 -0.01
C MET A 252 -7.02 7.62 0.88
N ASN A 253 -6.56 6.39 1.11
CA ASN A 253 -5.32 6.13 1.84
C ASN A 253 -4.21 5.86 0.81
N PHE A 254 -3.02 6.42 1.02
CA PHE A 254 -1.86 6.20 0.18
C PHE A 254 -0.69 5.66 1.01
N PHE A 255 -0.06 4.60 0.51
CA PHE A 255 1.24 4.11 0.97
C PHE A 255 2.27 4.46 -0.10
N LEU A 256 3.26 5.26 0.28
CA LEU A 256 4.33 5.72 -0.59
C LEU A 256 5.67 5.18 -0.10
N SER A 257 6.45 4.59 -1.00
CA SER A 257 7.77 4.06 -0.69
C SER A 257 8.81 4.52 -1.70
N GLY A 258 10.05 4.59 -1.25
CA GLY A 258 11.23 4.94 -2.05
C GLY A 258 12.50 4.62 -1.25
N PHE A 259 13.61 4.39 -1.94
CA PHE A 259 14.89 4.09 -1.30
C PHE A 259 15.61 5.37 -0.89
N LYS A 260 15.91 5.51 0.41
CA LYS A 260 16.67 6.66 0.95
C LYS A 260 18.07 6.80 0.35
N SER A 261 18.63 5.72 -0.17
CA SER A 261 19.94 5.69 -0.82
C SER A 261 19.95 6.32 -2.22
N SER A 262 18.78 6.59 -2.80
CA SER A 262 18.68 7.20 -4.12
C SER A 262 18.56 8.72 -4.00
N GLU A 263 19.53 9.44 -4.55
CA GLU A 263 19.52 10.91 -4.61
C GLU A 263 18.53 11.47 -5.63
N GLU A 264 18.05 10.63 -6.57
CA GLU A 264 17.15 11.02 -7.66
C GLU A 264 15.68 11.16 -7.23
N ILE A 265 15.31 10.66 -6.05
CA ILE A 265 13.92 10.59 -5.61
C ILE A 265 13.66 11.37 -4.33
N ASN A 266 12.44 11.86 -4.18
CA ASN A 266 11.98 12.52 -2.97
C ASN A 266 10.52 12.15 -2.69
N VAL A 267 10.32 11.23 -1.74
CA VAL A 267 8.99 10.71 -1.39
C VAL A 267 8.08 11.80 -0.83
N ASP A 268 8.62 12.77 -0.08
CA ASP A 268 7.83 13.89 0.45
C ASP A 268 7.38 14.87 -0.64
N ALA A 269 8.26 15.16 -1.61
CA ALA A 269 7.91 15.96 -2.78
C ALA A 269 6.83 15.25 -3.61
N PHE A 270 6.96 13.93 -3.81
CA PHE A 270 5.96 13.13 -4.52
C PHE A 270 4.61 13.13 -3.78
N LYS A 271 4.60 12.95 -2.46
CA LYS A 271 3.41 13.05 -1.61
C LYS A 271 2.71 14.40 -1.78
N ASN A 272 3.46 15.49 -1.73
CA ASN A 272 2.91 16.84 -1.85
C ASN A 272 2.35 17.09 -3.26
N ALA A 273 3.05 16.65 -4.29
CA ALA A 273 2.59 16.74 -5.68
C ALA A 273 1.30 15.94 -5.90
N LEU A 274 1.25 14.70 -5.40
CA LEU A 274 0.06 13.84 -5.46
C LEU A 274 -1.14 14.50 -4.79
N ARG A 275 -0.95 15.02 -3.57
CA ARG A 275 -2.01 15.74 -2.85
C ARG A 275 -2.49 16.96 -3.64
N ALA A 276 -1.58 17.78 -4.16
CA ALA A 276 -1.93 18.94 -4.96
C ALA A 276 -2.72 18.55 -6.21
N SER A 277 -2.27 17.52 -6.95
CA SER A 277 -2.98 17.02 -8.14
C SER A 277 -4.39 16.51 -7.83
N LEU A 278 -4.58 15.79 -6.71
CA LEU A 278 -5.91 15.34 -6.31
C LEU A 278 -6.84 16.52 -5.95
N CYS A 279 -6.33 17.54 -5.27
CA CYS A 279 -7.08 18.75 -5.00
C CYS A 279 -7.43 19.52 -6.28
N ASP A 280 -6.50 19.63 -7.23
CA ASP A 280 -6.73 20.28 -8.52
C ASP A 280 -7.80 19.55 -9.34
N MET A 281 -7.74 18.22 -9.38
CA MET A 281 -8.77 17.39 -10.01
C MET A 281 -10.14 17.58 -9.34
N GLN A 282 -10.20 17.60 -8.02
CA GLN A 282 -11.43 17.87 -7.28
C GLN A 282 -12.00 19.23 -7.64
N ASN A 283 -11.17 20.27 -7.72
CA ASN A 283 -11.60 21.61 -8.11
C ASN A 283 -12.18 21.62 -9.53
N ILE A 284 -11.54 20.93 -10.49
CA ILE A 284 -12.07 20.79 -11.86
C ILE A 284 -13.46 20.13 -11.87
N LEU A 285 -13.70 19.16 -10.98
CA LEU A 285 -14.98 18.44 -10.89
C LEU A 285 -16.09 19.23 -10.16
N LEU A 286 -15.73 20.08 -9.20
CA LEU A 286 -16.69 20.80 -8.35
C LEU A 286 -17.11 22.17 -8.91
N VAL A 287 -16.46 22.68 -9.95
CA VAL A 287 -16.93 23.91 -10.61
C VAL A 287 -18.33 23.65 -11.15
N PRO A 288 -19.34 24.45 -10.75
CA PRO A 288 -20.72 24.24 -11.17
C PRO A 288 -20.79 24.24 -12.69
N ASN A 289 -21.29 23.14 -13.27
CA ASN A 289 -21.71 23.12 -14.67
C ASN A 289 -22.95 24.02 -14.79
N SER A 290 -22.74 25.33 -14.86
CA SER A 290 -23.72 26.24 -15.45
C SER A 290 -23.74 25.92 -16.95
N SER A 291 -24.65 25.04 -17.36
CA SER A 291 -24.92 24.56 -18.72
C SER A 291 -24.16 23.28 -19.15
N LEU A 292 -24.76 22.12 -18.86
CA LEU A 292 -24.80 20.99 -19.80
C LEU A 292 -26.24 20.87 -20.32
#